data_AF-A0A238WBD7-F1
#
_entry.id   AF-A0A238WBD7-F1
#
_cell.length_a   1.000
_cell.length_b   1.000
_cell.length_c   1.000
_cell.angle_alpha   90.00
_cell.angle_beta   90.00
_cell.angle_gamma   90.00
#
_symmetry.space_group_name_H-M   'P 1'
#
loop_
_entity.id
_entity.type
_entity.pdbx_description
1 polymer ?
#
loop_
_entity_poly.entity_id
_entity_poly.type
_entity_poly.pdbx_seq_one_letter_code
_entity_poly.pdbx_strand_id
1 'polypeptide(L)'
;MAEYYNYIKALHIIFMVTWFAGLFYMPRLFVYQVEANEKPSPDREILGKQLGLMAKRLWKIITGPSLVLCSLFAFLMLHIAPTLLESPWMQIKLGFVILLYIYHAKTWSIHKQFQRGEFKYSSKFMRIWNEGATLILFAVVFLAVTKSATHWIYGVFGIIGLGVLLMLGIRLYRKIQEKNPDA
;
A
#
# COMPACT_ATOMS: atom_id res chain seq x y z
N MET A 1 10.65 -28.29 14.19
CA MET A 1 9.64 -27.19 14.15
C MET A 1 10.26 -25.80 14.00
N ALA A 2 11.33 -25.46 14.71
CA ALA A 2 12.01 -24.15 14.57
C ALA A 2 12.61 -23.91 13.17
N GLU A 3 13.09 -24.95 12.50
CA GLU A 3 13.64 -24.85 11.14
C GLU A 3 12.56 -24.42 10.12
N TYR A 4 11.38 -25.06 10.13
CA TYR A 4 10.25 -24.69 9.27
C TYR A 4 9.72 -23.28 9.53
N TYR A 5 9.83 -22.79 10.77
CA TYR A 5 9.38 -21.44 11.10
C TYR A 5 10.08 -20.37 10.26
N ASN A 6 11.39 -20.49 10.04
CA ASN A 6 12.14 -19.52 9.24
C ASN A 6 11.74 -19.56 7.75
N TYR A 7 11.47 -20.74 7.20
CA TYR A 7 10.95 -20.88 5.84
C TYR A 7 9.55 -20.27 5.70
N ILE A 8 8.64 -20.54 6.65
CA ILE A 8 7.28 -19.96 6.67
C ILE A 8 7.37 -18.44 6.81
N LYS A 9 8.27 -17.93 7.66
CA LYS A 9 8.52 -16.50 7.82
C LYS A 9 9.05 -15.86 6.53
N ALA A 10 9.95 -16.52 5.81
CA ALA A 10 10.44 -16.03 4.52
C ALA A 10 9.30 -15.96 3.50
N LEU A 11 8.47 -17.00 3.40
CA LEU A 11 7.29 -17.02 2.53
C LEU A 11 6.29 -15.91 2.91
N HIS A 12 6.00 -15.74 4.20
CA HIS A 12 5.16 -14.64 4.68
C HIS A 12 5.70 -13.27 4.23
N ILE A 13 7.01 -13.02 4.37
CA ILE A 13 7.63 -11.76 3.94
C ILE A 13 7.51 -11.57 2.42
N ILE A 14 7.79 -12.61 1.63
CA ILE A 14 7.66 -12.57 0.16
C ILE A 14 6.22 -12.17 -0.23
N PHE A 15 5.21 -12.86 0.32
CA PHE A 15 3.82 -12.56 -0.02
C PHE A 15 3.30 -11.25 0.59
N MET A 16 3.88 -10.81 1.70
CA MET A 16 3.65 -9.47 2.25
C MET A 16 4.14 -8.41 1.25
N VAL A 17 5.36 -8.53 0.75
CA VAL A 17 5.92 -7.59 -0.24
C VAL A 17 5.08 -7.58 -1.52
N THR A 18 4.70 -8.74 -2.05
CA THR A 18 3.88 -8.81 -3.28
C THR A 18 2.47 -8.26 -3.05
N TRP A 19 1.89 -8.45 -1.86
CA TRP A 19 0.60 -7.87 -1.51
C TRP A 19 0.66 -6.35 -1.43
N PHE A 20 1.67 -5.80 -0.76
CA PHE A 20 1.90 -4.34 -0.70
C PHE A 20 2.23 -3.74 -2.06
N ALA A 21 2.99 -4.42 -2.91
CA ALA A 21 3.25 -3.97 -4.28
C ALA A 21 1.93 -3.78 -5.06
N GLY A 22 0.99 -4.72 -4.92
CA GLY A 22 -0.36 -4.59 -5.48
C GLY A 22 -1.13 -3.41 -4.89
N LEU A 23 -1.11 -3.26 -3.56
CA LEU A 23 -1.81 -2.18 -2.86
C LEU A 23 -1.24 -0.78 -3.09
N PHE A 24 0.05 -0.64 -3.41
CA PHE A 24 0.64 0.62 -3.85
C PHE A 24 0.26 0.96 -5.28
N TYR A 25 0.25 -0.04 -6.17
CA TYR A 25 0.03 0.22 -7.58
C TYR A 25 -1.46 0.37 -7.95
N MET A 26 -2.38 -0.24 -7.19
CA MET A 26 -3.82 -0.15 -7.43
C MET A 26 -4.40 1.28 -7.32
N PRO A 27 -4.24 2.01 -6.19
CA PRO A 27 -4.69 3.41 -6.08
C PRO A 27 -4.05 4.30 -7.15
N ARG A 28 -2.79 4.05 -7.50
CA ARG A 28 -2.12 4.79 -8.57
C ARG A 28 -2.78 4.56 -9.92
N LEU A 29 -3.16 3.33 -10.24
CA LEU A 29 -3.95 3.05 -11.43
C LEU A 29 -5.31 3.74 -11.37
N PHE A 30 -5.95 3.83 -10.21
CA PHE A 30 -7.23 4.55 -10.06
C PHE A 30 -7.10 6.04 -10.40
N VAL A 31 -6.02 6.70 -9.96
CA VAL A 31 -5.73 8.09 -10.36
C VAL A 31 -5.73 8.22 -11.88
N TYR A 32 -4.99 7.35 -12.57
CA TYR A 32 -4.90 7.39 -14.03
C TYR A 32 -6.21 7.03 -14.72
N GLN A 33 -7.03 6.15 -14.14
CA GLN A 33 -8.35 5.83 -14.70
C GLN A 33 -9.31 7.02 -14.59
N VAL A 34 -9.28 7.77 -13.49
CA VAL A 34 -10.07 9.00 -13.34
C VAL A 34 -9.61 10.05 -14.35
N GLU A 35 -8.30 10.28 -14.46
CA GLU A 35 -7.73 11.24 -15.42
C GLU A 35 -8.00 10.85 -16.88
N ALA A 36 -7.95 9.55 -17.20
CA ALA A 36 -8.31 9.05 -18.53
C ALA A 36 -9.80 9.26 -18.83
N ASN A 37 -10.68 9.15 -17.84
CA ASN A 37 -12.12 9.38 -18.01
C ASN A 37 -12.45 10.84 -18.35
N GLU A 38 -11.63 11.79 -17.90
CA GLU A 38 -11.80 13.22 -18.18
C GLU A 38 -11.33 13.63 -19.59
N LYS A 39 -10.57 12.78 -20.29
CA LYS A 39 -10.08 13.06 -21.65
C LYS A 39 -11.21 13.02 -22.70
N PRO A 40 -11.06 13.71 -23.85
CA PRO A 40 -11.95 13.56 -24.99
C PRO A 40 -11.81 12.17 -25.64
N SER A 41 -12.82 11.79 -26.44
CA SER A 41 -12.73 10.60 -27.29
C SER A 41 -11.74 10.88 -28.45
N PRO A 42 -10.91 9.91 -28.89
CA PRO A 42 -10.91 8.48 -28.53
C PRO A 42 -10.01 8.09 -27.34
N ASP A 43 -9.19 9.01 -26.83
CA ASP A 43 -8.21 8.73 -25.76
C ASP A 43 -8.86 8.11 -24.52
N ARG A 44 -10.04 8.59 -24.15
CA ARG A 44 -10.83 8.07 -23.03
C ARG A 44 -11.04 6.55 -23.12
N GLU A 45 -11.46 6.07 -24.28
CA GLU A 45 -11.85 4.68 -24.50
C GLU A 45 -10.62 3.77 -24.54
N ILE A 46 -9.59 4.22 -25.27
CA ILE A 46 -8.33 3.48 -25.42
C ILE A 46 -7.64 3.32 -24.05
N LEU A 47 -7.42 4.43 -23.34
CA LEU A 47 -6.76 4.42 -22.05
C LEU A 47 -7.62 3.76 -20.97
N GLY A 48 -8.92 4.02 -20.96
CA GLY A 48 -9.86 3.41 -20.02
C GLY A 48 -9.85 1.89 -20.09
N LYS A 49 -9.88 1.33 -21.31
CA LYS A 49 -9.83 -0.12 -21.55
C LYS A 49 -8.49 -0.72 -21.11
N GLN A 50 -7.37 -0.08 -21.46
CA GLN A 50 -6.04 -0.55 -21.11
C GLN A 50 -5.80 -0.52 -19.59
N LEU A 51 -6.09 0.60 -18.94
CA LEU A 51 -5.92 0.76 -17.49
C LEU A 51 -6.86 -0.16 -16.71
N GLY A 52 -8.09 -0.35 -17.19
CA GLY A 52 -9.03 -1.32 -16.64
C GLY A 52 -8.48 -2.75 -16.68
N LEU A 53 -7.89 -3.15 -17.81
CA LEU A 53 -7.25 -4.46 -17.95
C LEU A 53 -6.04 -4.62 -17.02
N MET A 54 -5.19 -3.60 -16.91
CA MET A 54 -4.03 -3.61 -16.00
C MET A 54 -4.48 -3.78 -14.55
N ALA A 55 -5.46 -3.00 -14.10
CA ALA A 55 -6.00 -3.10 -12.75
C ALA A 55 -6.60 -4.48 -12.47
N LYS A 56 -7.34 -5.05 -13.43
CA LYS A 56 -7.95 -6.38 -13.30
C LYS A 56 -6.89 -7.48 -13.18
N ARG A 57 -5.84 -7.42 -14.01
CA ARG A 57 -4.72 -8.39 -13.97
C ARG A 57 -3.95 -8.27 -12.67
N LEU A 58 -3.57 -7.06 -12.28
CA LEU A 58 -2.87 -6.79 -11.02
C LEU A 58 -3.64 -7.32 -9.82
N TRP A 59 -4.96 -7.12 -9.79
CA TRP A 59 -5.77 -7.61 -8.68
C TRP A 59 -5.87 -9.14 -8.67
N LYS A 60 -6.26 -9.74 -9.80
CA LYS A 60 -6.55 -11.18 -9.88
C LYS A 60 -5.30 -12.05 -9.79
N ILE A 61 -4.18 -11.59 -10.34
CA ILE A 61 -2.96 -12.40 -10.47
C ILE A 61 -2.02 -12.15 -9.28
N ILE A 62 -1.92 -10.91 -8.81
CA ILE A 62 -0.91 -10.53 -7.80
C ILE A 62 -1.58 -10.24 -6.46
N THR A 63 -2.43 -9.23 -6.40
CA THR A 63 -2.89 -8.65 -5.12
C THR A 63 -3.76 -9.62 -4.32
N GLY A 64 -4.74 -10.26 -4.96
CA GLY A 64 -5.66 -11.20 -4.34
C GLY A 64 -4.97 -12.48 -3.85
N PRO A 65 -4.22 -13.20 -4.72
CA PRO A 65 -3.48 -14.40 -4.30
C PRO A 65 -2.44 -14.10 -3.22
N SER A 66 -1.74 -12.97 -3.31
CA SER A 66 -0.74 -12.58 -2.30
C SER A 66 -1.37 -12.29 -0.95
N LEU A 67 -2.56 -11.70 -0.90
CA LEU A 67 -3.31 -11.55 0.34
C LEU A 67 -3.52 -12.92 1.00
N VAL A 68 -4.13 -13.87 0.27
CA VAL A 68 -4.46 -15.19 0.80
C VAL A 68 -3.21 -15.91 1.32
N LEU A 69 -2.13 -15.90 0.53
CA LEU A 69 -0.88 -16.58 0.89
C LEU A 69 -0.18 -15.89 2.07
N CYS A 70 -0.11 -14.55 2.08
CA CYS A 70 0.42 -13.79 3.21
C CYS A 70 -0.31 -14.12 4.51
N SER A 71 -1.65 -14.15 4.48
CA SER A 71 -2.50 -14.50 5.61
C SER A 71 -2.27 -15.94 6.06
N LEU A 72 -2.23 -16.89 5.13
CA LEU A 72 -2.00 -18.30 5.43
C LEU A 72 -0.68 -18.48 6.19
N PHE A 73 0.42 -17.92 5.69
CA PHE A 73 1.71 -18.02 6.38
C PHE A 73 1.73 -17.27 7.71
N ALA A 74 1.01 -16.15 7.84
CA ALA A 74 0.86 -15.46 9.12
C ALA A 74 0.17 -16.36 10.17
N PHE A 75 -0.93 -17.02 9.81
CA PHE A 75 -1.64 -17.93 10.70
C PHE A 75 -0.79 -19.15 11.06
N LEU A 76 -0.07 -19.73 10.10
CA LEU A 76 0.87 -20.83 10.36
C LEU A 76 1.97 -20.43 11.35
N MET A 77 2.54 -19.22 11.22
CA MET A 77 3.53 -18.71 12.17
C MET A 77 2.95 -18.55 13.58
N LEU A 78 1.73 -18.02 13.71
CA LEU A 78 1.06 -17.85 15.00
C LEU A 78 0.68 -19.19 15.64
N HIS A 79 0.34 -20.20 14.83
CA HIS A 79 0.09 -21.55 15.33
C HIS A 79 1.37 -22.21 15.87
N ILE A 80 2.51 -22.02 15.21
CA ILE A 80 3.81 -22.56 15.65
C ILE A 80 4.35 -21.81 16.88
N ALA A 81 4.12 -20.50 16.97
CA ALA A 81 4.62 -19.65 18.05
C ALA A 81 3.48 -18.82 18.69
N PRO A 82 2.56 -19.45 19.44
CA PRO A 82 1.39 -18.78 19.99
C PRO A 82 1.74 -17.71 21.04
N THR A 83 2.88 -17.86 21.73
CA THR A 83 3.40 -16.88 22.70
C THR A 83 3.66 -15.49 22.08
N LEU A 84 3.74 -15.39 20.75
CA LEU A 84 3.79 -14.09 20.07
C LEU A 84 2.55 -13.23 20.36
N LEU A 85 1.38 -13.82 20.58
CA LEU A 85 0.12 -13.10 20.85
C LEU A 85 0.11 -12.41 22.22
N GLU A 86 0.93 -12.89 23.15
CA GLU A 86 1.09 -12.30 24.49
C GLU A 86 1.93 -11.01 24.44
N SER A 87 2.72 -10.82 23.38
CA SER A 87 3.58 -9.65 23.25
C SER A 87 2.77 -8.39 22.84
N PRO A 88 2.88 -7.26 23.56
CA PRO A 88 2.13 -6.04 23.25
C PRO A 88 2.34 -5.51 21.82
N TRP A 89 3.56 -5.59 21.29
CA TRP A 89 3.87 -5.15 19.92
C TRP A 89 3.11 -5.98 18.86
N MET A 90 2.85 -7.26 19.13
CA MET A 90 2.12 -8.14 18.22
C MET A 90 0.63 -7.78 18.20
N GLN A 91 0.04 -7.48 19.37
CA GLN A 91 -1.34 -7.06 19.46
C GLN A 91 -1.59 -5.75 18.68
N ILE A 92 -0.69 -4.77 18.83
CA ILE A 92 -0.74 -3.52 18.07
C ILE A 92 -0.55 -3.81 16.57
N LYS A 93 0.40 -4.68 16.20
CA LYS A 93 0.63 -5.07 14.80
C LYS A 93 -0.63 -5.69 14.19
N LEU A 94 -1.32 -6.57 14.92
CA LEU A 94 -2.56 -7.18 14.46
C LEU A 94 -3.68 -6.13 14.27
N GLY A 95 -3.72 -5.09 15.10
CA GLY A 95 -4.59 -3.92 14.88
C GLY A 95 -4.33 -3.25 13.51
N PHE A 96 -3.07 -2.98 13.17
CA PHE A 96 -2.71 -2.45 11.86
C PHE A 96 -2.98 -3.43 10.71
N VAL A 97 -2.82 -4.74 10.94
CA VAL A 97 -3.18 -5.77 9.95
C VAL A 97 -4.69 -5.76 9.68
N ILE A 98 -5.54 -5.62 10.71
CA ILE A 98 -6.99 -5.46 10.53
C ILE A 98 -7.28 -4.21 9.70
N LEU A 99 -6.62 -3.09 10.00
CA LEU A 99 -6.74 -1.86 9.21
C LEU A 99 -6.32 -2.08 7.74
N LEU A 100 -5.27 -2.88 7.50
CA LEU A 100 -4.83 -3.26 6.15
C LEU A 100 -5.90 -4.07 5.40
N TYR A 101 -6.58 -5.00 6.07
CA TYR A 101 -7.69 -5.74 5.46
C TYR A 101 -8.85 -4.81 5.10
N ILE A 102 -9.21 -3.87 5.97
CA ILE A 102 -10.24 -2.87 5.69
C ILE A 102 -9.83 -2.02 4.48
N TYR A 103 -8.57 -1.56 4.45
CA TYR A 103 -8.02 -0.81 3.32
C TYR A 103 -8.07 -1.61 2.01
N HIS A 104 -7.67 -2.89 2.05
CA HIS A 104 -7.74 -3.79 0.90
C HIS A 104 -9.18 -3.98 0.43
N ALA A 105 -10.14 -4.26 1.33
CA ALA A 105 -11.54 -4.43 0.98
C ALA A 105 -12.17 -3.16 0.40
N LYS A 106 -11.81 -1.98 0.93
CA LYS A 106 -12.25 -0.70 0.36
C LYS A 106 -11.65 -0.45 -1.02
N THR A 107 -10.36 -0.76 -1.21
CA THR A 107 -9.68 -0.69 -2.52
C THR A 107 -10.31 -1.64 -3.54
N TRP A 108 -10.71 -2.84 -3.12
CA TRP A 108 -11.47 -3.77 -3.95
C TRP A 108 -12.84 -3.21 -4.36
N SER A 109 -13.54 -2.58 -3.43
CA SER A 109 -14.83 -1.96 -3.71
C SER A 109 -14.71 -0.85 -4.75
N ILE A 110 -13.68 0.00 -4.63
CA ILE A 110 -13.36 1.05 -5.61
C ILE A 110 -13.00 0.42 -6.96
N HIS A 111 -12.15 -0.62 -6.98
CA HIS A 111 -11.81 -1.35 -8.20
C HIS A 111 -13.08 -1.82 -8.93
N LYS A 112 -13.99 -2.50 -8.23
CA LYS A 112 -15.24 -2.99 -8.82
C LYS A 112 -16.11 -1.86 -9.38
N GLN A 113 -16.15 -0.70 -8.73
CA GLN A 113 -16.87 0.48 -9.24
C GLN A 113 -16.24 0.98 -10.55
N PHE A 114 -14.92 1.10 -10.59
CA PHE A 114 -14.20 1.60 -11.77
C PHE A 114 -14.31 0.64 -12.96
N GLN A 115 -14.34 -0.68 -12.71
CA GLN A 115 -14.59 -1.67 -13.77
C GLN A 115 -16.00 -1.60 -14.35
N ARG A 116 -16.96 -0.96 -13.66
CA ARG A 116 -18.31 -0.68 -14.17
C ARG A 116 -18.44 0.72 -14.79
N GLY A 117 -17.35 1.48 -14.88
CA GLY A 117 -17.36 2.87 -15.36
C GLY A 117 -17.89 3.88 -14.34
N GLU A 118 -18.02 3.52 -13.05
CA GLU A 118 -18.48 4.43 -12.01
C GLU A 118 -17.30 5.17 -11.35
N PHE A 119 -17.01 6.39 -11.82
CA PHE A 119 -15.94 7.24 -11.28
C PHE A 119 -16.47 8.24 -10.24
N LYS A 120 -16.70 7.76 -9.01
CA LYS A 120 -17.25 8.58 -7.91
C LYS A 120 -16.23 9.38 -7.11
N TYR A 121 -14.93 9.19 -7.39
CA TYR A 121 -13.85 9.78 -6.61
C TYR A 121 -12.94 10.62 -7.49
N SER A 122 -12.42 11.71 -6.95
CA SER A 122 -11.50 12.60 -7.66
C SER A 122 -10.07 12.06 -7.70
N SER A 123 -9.28 12.50 -8.68
CA SER A 123 -7.83 12.21 -8.78
C SER A 123 -7.09 12.58 -7.49
N LYS A 124 -7.41 13.75 -6.89
CA LYS A 124 -6.83 14.19 -5.62
C LYS A 124 -7.13 13.21 -4.46
N PHE A 125 -8.37 12.75 -4.34
CA PHE A 125 -8.72 11.77 -3.31
C PHE A 125 -7.97 10.46 -3.52
N MET A 126 -7.86 9.96 -4.76
CA MET A 126 -7.13 8.72 -5.05
C MET A 126 -5.63 8.82 -4.76
N ARG A 127 -5.04 10.01 -4.93
CA ARG A 127 -3.64 10.27 -4.52
C ARG A 127 -3.47 10.22 -3.00
N ILE A 128 -4.42 10.75 -2.23
CA ILE A 128 -4.38 10.64 -0.77
C ILE A 128 -4.60 9.19 -0.34
N TRP A 129 -5.53 8.48 -0.99
CA TRP A 129 -5.81 7.08 -0.72
C TRP A 129 -4.56 6.20 -0.93
N ASN A 130 -3.75 6.51 -1.95
CA ASN A 130 -2.47 5.84 -2.21
C ASN A 130 -1.53 5.81 -1.01
N GLU A 131 -1.47 6.90 -0.23
CA GLU A 131 -0.58 7.01 0.93
C GLU A 131 -1.02 6.13 2.12
N GLY A 132 -2.28 5.69 2.14
CA GLY A 132 -2.82 4.85 3.21
C GLY A 132 -2.06 3.53 3.36
N ALA A 133 -1.74 2.87 2.24
CA ALA A 133 -0.93 1.65 2.25
C ALA A 133 0.48 1.89 2.83
N THR A 134 1.07 3.06 2.53
CA THR A 134 2.44 3.40 2.95
C THR A 134 2.50 3.52 4.45
N LEU A 135 1.58 4.28 5.05
CA LEU A 135 1.50 4.46 6.50
C LEU A 135 1.35 3.12 7.24
N ILE A 136 0.50 2.23 6.74
CA ILE A 136 0.29 0.91 7.34
C ILE A 136 1.55 0.05 7.23
N LEU A 137 2.20 0.02 6.07
CA LEU A 137 3.45 -0.74 5.88
C LEU A 137 4.49 -0.34 6.91
N PHE A 138 4.71 0.96 7.07
CA PHE A 138 5.70 1.47 8.00
C PHE A 138 5.39 1.09 9.44
N ALA A 139 4.15 1.28 9.89
CA ALA A 139 3.76 0.88 11.24
C ALA A 139 4.01 -0.63 11.48
N VAL A 140 3.59 -1.48 10.55
CA VAL A 140 3.73 -2.95 10.65
C VAL A 140 5.19 -3.39 10.64
N VAL A 141 6.03 -2.83 9.76
CA VAL A 141 7.45 -3.18 9.65
C VAL A 141 8.23 -2.73 10.89
N PHE A 142 8.02 -1.50 11.36
CA PHE A 142 8.66 -1.01 12.58
C PHE A 142 8.29 -1.86 13.79
N LEU A 143 7.01 -2.19 13.98
CA LEU A 143 6.56 -3.09 15.05
C LEU A 143 7.24 -4.47 14.94
N ALA A 144 7.34 -5.02 13.73
CA ALA A 144 7.91 -6.36 13.52
C ALA A 144 9.43 -6.43 13.74
N VAL A 145 10.17 -5.38 13.37
CA VAL A 145 11.64 -5.34 13.48
C VAL A 145 12.08 -4.92 14.88
N THR A 146 11.50 -3.84 15.42
CA THR A 146 11.88 -3.32 16.75
C THR A 146 11.29 -4.14 17.89
N LYS A 147 10.23 -4.93 17.63
CA LYS A 147 9.46 -5.68 18.63
C LYS A 147 9.03 -4.81 19.83
N SER A 148 8.84 -3.51 19.59
CA SER A 148 8.48 -2.53 20.60
C SER A 148 7.14 -1.89 20.28
N ALA A 149 6.31 -1.73 21.31
CA ALA A 149 4.99 -1.14 21.21
C ALA A 149 5.01 0.38 20.92
N THR A 150 6.15 1.05 21.12
CA THR A 150 6.26 2.52 21.05
C THR A 150 7.12 3.01 19.89
N HIS A 151 8.11 2.22 19.43
CA HIS A 151 9.07 2.69 18.43
C HIS A 151 8.50 2.94 17.03
N TRP A 152 7.35 2.36 16.70
CA TRP A 152 6.66 2.64 15.44
C TRP A 152 6.20 4.11 15.33
N ILE A 153 5.94 4.77 16.46
CA ILE A 153 5.56 6.19 16.50
C ILE A 153 6.70 7.05 15.94
N TYR A 154 7.93 6.84 16.42
CA TYR A 154 9.12 7.54 15.92
C TYR A 154 9.39 7.22 14.44
N GLY A 155 9.11 5.98 14.00
CA GLY A 155 9.18 5.62 12.59
C GLY A 155 8.22 6.43 11.72
N VAL A 156 6.95 6.53 12.12
CA VAL A 156 5.92 7.32 11.43
C VAL A 156 6.29 8.81 11.39
N PHE A 157 6.68 9.40 12.54
CA PHE A 157 7.14 10.79 12.59
C PHE A 157 8.40 11.01 11.74
N GLY A 158 9.31 10.03 11.67
CA GLY A 158 10.50 10.08 10.83
C GLY A 158 10.17 10.16 9.35
N ILE A 159 9.16 9.41 8.87
CA ILE A 159 8.74 9.46 7.45
C ILE A 159 7.98 10.74 7.15
N ILE A 160 7.10 11.19 8.05
CA ILE A 160 6.44 12.48 7.91
C ILE A 160 7.50 13.58 7.83
N GLY A 161 8.50 13.54 8.71
CA GLY A 161 9.65 14.44 8.69
C GLY A 161 10.43 14.38 7.37
N LEU A 162 10.77 13.18 6.89
CA LEU A 162 11.45 12.99 5.61
C LEU A 162 10.61 13.49 4.42
N GLY A 163 9.31 13.23 4.40
CA GLY A 163 8.39 13.71 3.38
C GLY A 163 8.28 15.23 3.37
N VAL A 164 8.24 15.86 4.55
CA VAL A 164 8.29 17.31 4.69
C VAL A 164 9.63 17.87 4.19
N LEU A 165 10.75 17.25 4.55
CA LEU A 165 12.09 17.65 4.09
C LEU A 165 12.23 17.56 2.58
N LEU A 166 11.79 16.46 1.96
CA LEU A 166 11.80 16.30 0.50
C LEU A 166 10.89 17.33 -0.17
N MET A 167 9.71 17.59 0.38
CA MET A 167 8.80 18.62 -0.15
C MET A 167 9.40 20.02 -0.05
N LEU A 168 10.07 20.35 1.06
CA LEU A 168 10.82 21.60 1.23
C LEU A 168 11.98 21.69 0.23
N GLY A 169 12.72 20.60 0.03
CA GLY A 169 13.80 20.51 -0.97
C GLY A 169 13.29 20.75 -2.40
N ILE A 170 12.16 20.14 -2.78
CA ILE A 170 11.53 20.36 -4.09
C ILE A 170 11.04 21.80 -4.23
N ARG A 171 10.44 22.39 -3.19
CA ARG A 171 10.01 23.79 -3.20
C ARG A 171 11.19 24.76 -3.31
N LEU A 172 12.28 24.50 -2.59
CA LEU A 172 13.53 25.26 -2.69
C LEU A 172 14.12 25.15 -4.10
N TYR A 173 14.22 23.94 -4.62
CA TYR A 173 14.69 23.68 -5.98
C TYR A 173 13.86 24.45 -7.02
N ARG A 174 12.53 24.35 -6.98
CA ARG A 174 11.65 25.12 -7.88
C ARG A 174 11.84 26.62 -7.72
N LYS A 175 11.96 27.12 -6.49
CA LYS A 175 12.18 28.55 -6.22
C LYS A 175 13.54 29.05 -6.71
N ILE A 176 14.56 28.19 -6.72
CA ILE A 176 15.89 28.48 -7.28
C ILE A 176 15.81 28.49 -8.81
N GLN A 177 15.16 27.50 -9.41
CA GLN A 177 14.94 27.40 -10.86
C GLN A 177 14.11 28.58 -11.41
N GLU A 178 13.07 29.02 -10.67
CA GLU A 178 12.28 30.21 -11.03
C GLU A 178 13.09 31.52 -10.97
N LYS A 179 14.15 31.56 -10.15
CA LYS A 179 15.04 32.74 -10.01
C LYS A 179 16.26 32.70 -10.93
N ASN A 180 16.70 31.52 -11.36
CA ASN A 180 17.77 31.30 -12.34
C ASN A 180 17.35 30.15 -13.27
N PRO A 181 16.82 30.47 -14.47
CA PRO A 181 16.38 29.45 -15.44
C PRO A 181 17.48 28.50 -15.92
N ASP A 182 18.75 28.91 -15.76
CA ASP A 182 19.95 28.20 -16.23
C ASP A 182 20.75 27.51 -15.09
N ALA A 183 20.21 27.45 -13.86
CA ALA A 183 20.85 26.84 -12.68
C ALA A 183 20.41 25.40 -12.38
#